data_AF-A0A9X3EVJ0-F1
#
_entry.id   AF-A0A9X3EVJ0-F1
#
_cell.length_a   1.000
_cell.length_b   1.000
_cell.length_c   1.000
_cell.angle_alpha   90.00
_cell.angle_beta   90.00
_cell.angle_gamma   90.00
#
_symmetry.space_group_name_H-M   'P 1'
#
loop_
_entity.id
_entity.type
_entity.pdbx_description
1 polymer ?
#
loop_
_entity_poly.entity_id
_entity_poly.type
_entity_poly.pdbx_seq_one_letter_code
_entity_poly.pdbx_strand_id
1 'polypeptide(L)'
;MLTRWFTAEGEAGPVRIEPTTADAVGLAISEDREGKLVIVGTLQQPMTDANAWVFAVPGPAGAPAWEVVRNGPGQGPDEAAGLAVDAWGYSYVVGSEFDALQPRAFALRLYP
;
A
#
# COMPACT_ATOMS: atom_id res chain seq x y z
N MET A 1 3.90 -9.03 -4.21
CA MET A 1 2.41 -8.93 -4.31
C MET A 1 1.99 -8.86 -5.77
N LEU A 2 0.75 -9.24 -6.11
CA LEU A 2 0.19 -9.09 -7.45
C LEU A 2 -1.18 -8.41 -7.39
N THR A 3 -1.50 -7.63 -8.42
CA THR A 3 -2.82 -7.04 -8.65
C THR A 3 -3.37 -7.59 -9.96
N ARG A 4 -4.64 -8.02 -9.97
CA ARG A 4 -5.30 -8.57 -11.15
C ARG A 4 -6.73 -8.06 -11.25
N TRP A 5 -7.12 -7.67 -12.46
CA TRP A 5 -8.46 -7.22 -12.79
C TRP A 5 -9.31 -8.39 -13.25
N PHE A 6 -10.62 -8.32 -12.99
CA PHE A 6 -11.59 -9.30 -13.47
C PHE A 6 -12.76 -8.58 -14.11
N THR A 7 -13.36 -9.17 -15.14
CA THR A 7 -14.62 -8.68 -15.70
C THR A 7 -15.78 -9.01 -14.76
N ALA A 8 -16.96 -8.47 -15.05
CA ALA A 8 -18.18 -8.77 -14.28
C ALA A 8 -18.55 -10.26 -14.34
N GLU A 9 -18.15 -10.95 -15.40
CA GLU A 9 -18.34 -12.38 -15.64
C GLU A 9 -17.27 -13.25 -14.95
N GLY A 10 -16.28 -12.63 -14.30
CA GLY A 10 -15.17 -13.31 -13.62
C GLY A 10 -14.02 -13.71 -14.54
N GLU A 11 -13.99 -13.20 -15.77
CA GLU A 11 -12.85 -13.45 -16.67
C GLU A 11 -11.63 -12.66 -16.21
N ALA A 12 -10.49 -13.34 -16.16
CA ALA A 12 -9.31 -12.81 -15.53
C ALA A 12 -8.52 -11.92 -16.51
N GLY A 13 -8.48 -10.63 -16.23
CA GLY A 13 -7.76 -9.61 -16.97
C GLY A 13 -6.24 -9.61 -16.71
N PRO A 14 -5.55 -8.52 -17.10
CA PRO A 14 -4.11 -8.39 -16.97
C PRO A 14 -3.63 -8.54 -15.52
N VAL A 15 -2.42 -9.09 -15.36
CA VAL A 15 -1.73 -9.18 -14.08
C VAL A 15 -0.66 -8.11 -14.02
N ARG A 16 -0.62 -7.37 -12.91
CA ARG A 16 0.47 -6.48 -12.55
C ARG A 16 1.23 -7.08 -11.39
N ILE A 17 2.55 -7.24 -11.57
CA ILE A 17 3.46 -7.59 -10.49
C ILE A 17 3.91 -6.30 -9.85
N GLU A 18 3.69 -6.19 -8.55
CA GLU A 18 4.02 -4.98 -7.80
C GLU A 18 5.54 -4.85 -7.63
N PRO A 19 6.08 -3.62 -7.54
CA PRO A 19 7.51 -3.32 -7.72
C PRO A 19 8.35 -3.71 -6.49
N THR A 20 8.31 -4.97 -6.10
CA THR A 20 9.11 -5.52 -5.02
C THR A 20 9.62 -6.91 -5.39
N THR A 21 10.88 -7.17 -5.05
CA THR A 21 11.51 -8.49 -5.11
C THR A 21 11.42 -9.23 -3.78
N ALA A 22 10.88 -8.61 -2.75
CA ALA A 22 10.80 -9.15 -1.41
C ALA A 22 9.37 -9.58 -1.05
N ASP A 23 9.25 -10.30 0.07
CA ASP A 23 7.98 -10.76 0.58
C ASP A 23 7.07 -9.56 0.89
N ALA A 24 5.86 -9.62 0.35
CA ALA A 24 4.87 -8.56 0.50
C ALA A 24 3.47 -9.14 0.56
N VAL A 25 2.65 -8.61 1.48
CA VAL A 25 1.27 -9.03 1.72
C VAL A 25 0.33 -7.87 1.45
N GLY A 26 -0.76 -8.12 0.73
CA GLY A 26 -1.81 -7.12 0.51
C GLY A 26 -2.82 -7.13 1.63
N LEU A 27 -3.20 -5.96 2.11
CA LEU A 27 -4.12 -5.79 3.24
C LEU A 27 -5.42 -5.08 2.82
N ALA A 28 -5.30 -4.00 2.06
CA ALA A 28 -6.45 -3.21 1.63
C ALA A 28 -6.22 -2.58 0.26
N ILE A 29 -7.32 -2.26 -0.42
CA ILE A 29 -7.32 -1.54 -1.68
C ILE A 29 -8.49 -0.56 -1.72
N SER A 30 -8.29 0.57 -2.38
CA SER A 30 -9.32 1.55 -2.71
C SER A 30 -9.01 2.17 -4.07
N GLU A 31 -9.91 3.02 -4.55
CA GLU A 31 -9.74 3.77 -5.79
C GLU A 31 -9.84 5.26 -5.47
N ASP A 32 -8.86 6.05 -5.92
CA ASP A 32 -8.92 7.49 -5.80
C ASP A 32 -9.83 8.12 -6.86
N ARG A 33 -10.05 9.43 -6.77
CA ARG A 33 -10.95 10.14 -7.71
C ARG A 33 -10.42 10.19 -9.15
N GLU A 34 -9.14 9.91 -9.37
CA GLU A 34 -8.53 9.84 -10.70
C GLU A 34 -8.57 8.42 -11.28
N GLY A 35 -9.14 7.46 -10.54
CA GLY A 35 -9.24 6.06 -10.95
C GLY A 35 -7.99 5.23 -10.64
N LYS A 36 -7.04 5.77 -9.86
CA LYS A 36 -5.86 5.00 -9.45
C LYS A 36 -6.23 4.07 -8.31
N LEU A 37 -5.79 2.83 -8.41
CA LEU A 37 -5.89 1.90 -7.29
C LEU A 37 -4.84 2.27 -6.25
N VAL A 38 -5.29 2.56 -5.04
CA VAL A 38 -4.44 2.79 -3.87
C VAL A 38 -4.40 1.51 -3.08
N ILE A 39 -3.24 0.91 -2.97
CA ILE A 39 -3.05 -0.39 -2.34
C ILE A 39 -2.20 -0.21 -1.10
N VAL A 40 -2.62 -0.90 -0.03
CA VAL A 40 -1.94 -0.93 1.26
C VAL A 40 -1.58 -2.37 1.58
N GLY A 41 -0.35 -2.57 2.05
CA GLY A 41 0.18 -3.87 2.42
C GLY A 41 1.37 -3.77 3.37
N THR A 42 2.05 -4.88 3.53
CA THR A 42 3.37 -4.94 4.17
C THR A 42 4.43 -5.30 3.14
N LEU A 43 5.65 -4.80 3.37
CA LEU A 43 6.81 -5.05 2.53
C LEU A 43 8.02 -5.35 3.43
N GLN A 44 8.62 -6.52 3.29
CA GLN A 44 9.87 -6.83 3.95
C GLN A 44 11.04 -6.22 3.16
N GLN A 45 11.67 -5.15 3.65
CA GLN A 45 12.89 -4.63 3.01
C GLN A 45 14.15 -5.34 3.54
N PRO A 46 15.27 -5.32 2.79
CA PRO A 46 16.51 -5.91 3.27
C PRO A 46 16.94 -5.31 4.60
N MET A 47 17.28 -6.18 5.57
CA MET A 47 17.77 -5.79 6.90
C MET A 47 16.78 -4.96 7.74
N THR A 48 15.50 -4.98 7.41
CA THR A 48 14.41 -4.42 8.23
C THR A 48 13.46 -5.54 8.64
N ASP A 49 12.55 -5.25 9.56
CA ASP A 49 11.31 -6.04 9.73
C ASP A 49 10.33 -5.72 8.58
N ALA A 50 9.10 -6.26 8.66
CA ALA A 50 8.05 -5.92 7.72
C ALA A 50 7.65 -4.45 7.90
N ASN A 51 7.61 -3.70 6.81
CA ASN A 51 7.33 -2.26 6.82
C ASN A 51 5.96 -2.00 6.17
N ALA A 52 5.27 -0.96 6.60
CA ALA A 52 4.00 -0.60 6.00
C ALA A 52 4.24 -0.05 4.60
N TRP A 53 3.50 -0.57 3.63
CA TRP A 53 3.71 -0.27 2.21
C TRP A 53 2.43 0.27 1.60
N VAL A 54 2.51 1.45 0.99
CA VAL A 54 1.38 2.12 0.36
C VAL A 54 1.82 2.61 -1.01
N PHE A 55 1.05 2.31 -2.05
CA PHE A 55 1.38 2.76 -3.38
C PHE A 55 0.11 2.94 -4.22
N ALA A 56 0.16 3.82 -5.22
CA ALA A 56 -0.94 4.06 -6.14
C ALA A 56 -0.57 3.72 -7.57
N VAL A 57 -1.52 3.14 -8.29
CA VAL A 57 -1.28 2.54 -9.60
C VAL A 57 -2.40 2.95 -10.54
N PRO A 58 -2.09 3.53 -11.71
CA PRO A 58 -3.12 4.08 -12.60
C PRO A 58 -3.91 3.01 -13.35
N GLY A 59 -3.50 1.75 -13.28
CA GLY A 59 -4.18 0.65 -13.96
C GLY A 59 -3.29 -0.59 -14.11
N PRO A 60 -3.67 -1.51 -15.01
CA PRO A 60 -2.98 -2.78 -15.20
C PRO A 60 -1.58 -2.69 -15.81
N ALA A 61 -1.27 -1.56 -16.44
CA ALA A 61 0.01 -1.33 -17.09
C ALA A 61 0.68 -0.07 -16.54
N GLY A 62 2.01 -0.06 -16.54
CA GLY A 62 2.81 1.08 -16.12
C GLY A 62 3.35 0.97 -14.69
N ALA A 63 4.33 1.83 -14.41
CA ALA A 63 4.89 2.00 -13.08
C ALA A 63 3.84 2.58 -12.11
N PRO A 64 3.99 2.39 -10.79
CA PRO A 64 3.18 3.12 -9.82
C PRO A 64 3.26 4.63 -10.08
N ALA A 65 2.15 5.34 -9.86
CA ALA A 65 2.15 6.79 -9.86
C ALA A 65 3.01 7.34 -8.71
N TRP A 66 2.93 6.68 -7.55
CA TRP A 66 3.77 6.93 -6.39
C TRP A 66 3.83 5.72 -5.47
N GLU A 67 4.81 5.73 -4.57
CA GLU A 67 5.07 4.67 -3.60
C GLU A 67 5.60 5.30 -2.29
N VAL A 68 5.14 4.75 -1.16
CA VAL A 68 5.55 5.11 0.18
C VAL A 68 5.80 3.83 0.98
N VAL A 69 7.02 3.69 1.49
CA VAL A 69 7.34 2.69 2.51
C VAL A 69 7.51 3.40 3.84
N ARG A 70 6.73 3.00 4.85
CA ARG A 70 6.90 3.43 6.23
C ARG A 70 7.67 2.38 7.01
N ASN A 71 8.91 2.76 7.25
CA ASN A 71 9.88 2.07 8.09
C ASN A 71 10.15 3.00 9.29
N GLY A 72 9.60 2.66 10.45
CA GLY A 72 9.76 3.39 11.69
C GLY A 72 11.23 3.42 12.12
N PRO A 73 11.62 4.33 13.02
CA PRO A 73 13.01 4.44 13.49
C PRO A 73 13.43 3.28 14.41
N GLY A 74 12.48 2.48 14.91
CA GLY A 74 12.71 1.35 15.80
C GLY A 74 13.02 0.05 15.08
N GLN A 75 13.26 -0.99 15.88
CA GLN A 75 13.24 -2.37 15.42
C GLN A 75 11.90 -2.98 15.81
N GLY A 76 11.25 -3.69 14.88
CA GLY A 76 9.88 -4.20 14.98
C GLY A 76 9.08 -3.92 13.71
N PRO A 77 7.98 -4.67 13.48
CA PRO A 77 7.18 -4.56 12.27
C PRO A 77 6.33 -3.28 12.25
N ASP A 78 6.38 -2.56 11.13
CA ASP A 78 5.46 -1.47 10.84
C ASP A 78 4.33 -1.97 9.94
N GLU A 79 3.11 -1.60 10.29
CA GLU A 79 1.91 -2.13 9.63
C GLU A 79 0.91 -1.03 9.39
N ALA A 80 0.37 -1.00 8.18
CA ALA A 80 -0.83 -0.23 7.90
C ALA A 80 -2.06 -1.05 8.27
N ALA A 81 -3.05 -0.41 8.89
CA ALA A 81 -4.23 -1.05 9.45
C ALA A 81 -5.53 -0.65 8.73
N GLY A 82 -5.55 0.49 8.04
CA GLY A 82 -6.74 0.97 7.35
C GLY A 82 -6.45 1.94 6.24
N LEU A 83 -7.34 1.97 5.25
CA LEU A 83 -7.32 2.84 4.09
C LEU A 83 -8.72 3.43 3.88
N ALA A 84 -8.80 4.73 3.68
CA ALA A 84 -10.01 5.42 3.26
C ALA A 84 -9.67 6.50 2.22
N VAL A 85 -10.59 6.76 1.31
CA VAL A 85 -10.47 7.83 0.31
C VAL A 85 -11.64 8.79 0.51
N ASP A 86 -11.36 10.10 0.55
CA ASP A 86 -12.41 11.12 0.66
C ASP A 86 -13.00 11.52 -0.70
N ALA A 87 -14.08 12.33 -0.66
CA ALA A 87 -14.76 12.79 -1.87
C ALA A 87 -13.90 13.70 -2.78
N TRP A 88 -12.79 14.23 -2.25
CA TRP A 88 -11.81 15.02 -3.01
C TRP A 88 -10.68 14.16 -3.60
N GLY A 89 -10.65 12.86 -3.30
CA GLY A 89 -9.65 11.91 -3.80
C GLY A 89 -8.42 11.78 -2.92
N TYR A 90 -8.37 12.40 -1.73
CA TYR A 90 -7.26 12.18 -0.82
C TYR A 90 -7.37 10.81 -0.18
N SER A 91 -6.25 10.08 -0.16
CA SER A 91 -6.15 8.80 0.52
C SER A 91 -5.61 8.98 1.92
N TYR A 92 -6.22 8.31 2.88
CA TYR A 92 -5.84 8.33 4.29
C TYR A 92 -5.49 6.92 4.71
N VAL A 93 -4.26 6.74 5.20
CA VAL A 93 -3.79 5.46 5.72
C VAL A 93 -3.48 5.62 7.19
N VAL A 94 -3.98 4.71 8.01
CA VAL A 94 -3.63 4.62 9.44
C VAL A 94 -2.89 3.33 9.70
N GLY A 95 -2.07 3.30 10.74
CA GLY A 95 -1.30 2.12 11.10
C GLY A 95 -0.49 2.34 12.37
N SER A 96 0.44 1.42 12.60
CA SER A 96 1.43 1.52 13.66
C SER A 96 2.84 1.34 13.12
N GLU A 97 3.78 2.09 13.68
CA GLU A 97 5.21 1.94 13.46
C GLU A 97 5.95 1.69 14.78
N PHE A 98 7.09 1.03 14.75
CA PHE A 98 7.95 0.87 15.92
C PHE A 98 8.89 2.07 16.04
N ASP A 99 8.87 2.70 17.22
CA ASP A 99 9.82 3.72 17.64
C ASP A 99 10.27 3.44 19.07
N ALA A 100 11.58 3.35 19.29
CA ALA A 100 12.18 3.05 20.58
C ALA A 100 11.55 1.84 21.31
N LEU A 101 11.31 0.74 20.56
CA LEU A 101 10.67 -0.50 21.04
C LEU A 101 9.21 -0.32 21.49
N GLN A 102 8.53 0.74 21.05
CA GLN A 102 7.12 0.97 21.32
C GLN A 102 6.35 1.15 19.99
N PRO A 103 5.16 0.55 19.86
CA PRO A 103 4.29 0.85 18.74
C PRO A 103 3.73 2.27 18.89
N ARG A 104 3.86 3.07 17.84
CA ARG A 104 3.31 4.42 17.68
C ARG A 104 2.28 4.39 16.57
N ALA A 105 1.13 4.99 16.78
CA ALA A 105 0.16 5.15 15.71
C ALA A 105 0.65 6.21 14.71
N PHE A 106 0.48 5.96 13.42
CA PHE A 106 0.68 6.95 12.37
C PHE A 106 -0.61 7.16 11.57
N ALA A 107 -0.70 8.33 10.94
CA ALA A 107 -1.68 8.62 9.91
C ALA A 107 -1.00 9.33 8.74
N LEU A 108 -1.24 8.85 7.53
CA LEU A 108 -0.76 9.42 6.28
C LEU A 108 -1.94 10.03 5.55
N ARG A 109 -1.75 11.23 5.01
CA ARG A 109 -2.62 11.79 3.97
C ARG A 109 -1.82 11.85 2.67
N LEU A 110 -2.33 11.20 1.65
CA LEU A 110 -1.71 11.04 0.34
C LEU A 110 -2.56 11.76 -0.69
N TYR A 111 -1.88 12.36 -1.66
CA TYR A 111 -2.51 13.16 -2.70
C TYR A 111 -2.95 12.24 -3.86
N PRO A 112 -4.01 12.61 -4.59
CA PRO A 112 -4.30 12.01 -5.89
C PRO A 112 -3.03 12.06 -6.74
#